data_AF-A0AAU9RVT1-F1
#
_entry.id   AF-A0AAU9RVT1-F1
#
_cell.length_a   1.000
_cell.length_b   1.000
_cell.length_c   1.000
_cell.angle_alpha   90.00
_cell.angle_beta   90.00
_cell.angle_gamma   90.00
#
_symmetry.space_group_name_H-M   'P 1'
#
loop_
_entity.id
_entity.type
_entity.pdbx_description
1 polymer ?
#
loop_
_entity_poly.entity_id
_entity_poly.type
_entity_poly.pdbx_seq_one_letter_code
_entity_poly.pdbx_strand_id
1 'polypeptide(L)'
;MIIPRGRHEYPGYIDAYLRLAASAKAQNNLPLAIELVNEALKVDDKNPNALSLLGELELKNDDWVKAKETFRAANDATDGKDSYAILSLGNWNYFAAMRNEKRNPKLEATHLEKAKELYTKVLTQHNSNMYAANGSGIILAEKGQFDIAKDLFTQVQEAASGSVFRQMPDVWVNLAHVYFAQGNFALAVKMYQNCFAEVLLQHRLSNSSLLGSFDLGAVMQKSSSSTLQKKKRTADEVRSTVTEAENAVRVFTQLSGASDLHVHGFDSKKIQTHVQYCTHLLEGAKVHREAAEREELQNRQRLEVARQAALAEEARRKAEEHRKYQLEKRKQEDELRRLKQEEEKIQRIKDDMLILFCNFECPRNNGRATHMDLISVRIELKMMMGKVDPVSGKERKVPASVVRRRRALSSSDEEGELMEGQANSSPQRENSPVRQEESNVEEEDANLEDDEEAN
;
A
#
# COMPACT_ATOMS: atom_id res chain seq x y z
N MET A 1 -51.34 10.31 -5.28
CA MET A 1 -50.68 9.66 -6.44
C MET A 1 -50.89 10.57 -7.64
N ILE A 2 -49.90 11.41 -7.98
CA ILE A 2 -49.99 12.32 -9.13
C ILE A 2 -49.46 11.53 -10.32
N ILE A 3 -50.35 10.99 -11.15
CA ILE A 3 -49.98 10.40 -12.43
C ILE A 3 -49.47 11.55 -13.31
N PRO A 4 -48.23 11.51 -13.84
CA PRO A 4 -47.70 12.64 -14.62
C PRO A 4 -48.55 12.87 -15.86
N ARG A 5 -48.81 14.14 -16.18
CA ARG A 5 -49.64 14.60 -17.32
C ARG A 5 -49.28 13.93 -18.66
N GLY A 6 -48.04 13.51 -18.84
CA GLY A 6 -47.58 12.82 -20.06
C GLY A 6 -48.35 11.53 -20.40
N ARG A 7 -48.86 10.77 -19.41
CA ARG A 7 -49.64 9.53 -19.67
C ARG A 7 -51.00 9.83 -20.32
N HIS A 8 -51.63 10.95 -19.98
CA HIS A 8 -52.95 11.31 -20.48
C HIS A 8 -52.88 12.12 -21.78
N GLU A 9 -51.81 12.87 -21.99
CA GLU A 9 -51.61 13.69 -23.19
C GLU A 9 -51.00 12.88 -24.36
N TYR A 10 -50.20 11.84 -24.08
CA TYR A 10 -49.53 11.02 -25.12
C TYR A 10 -49.52 9.52 -24.77
N PRO A 11 -50.66 8.81 -24.87
CA PRO A 11 -50.78 7.40 -24.47
C PRO A 11 -49.95 6.41 -25.31
N GLY A 12 -49.46 6.82 -26.48
CA GLY A 12 -48.53 6.00 -27.30
C GLY A 12 -47.05 6.16 -26.94
N TYR A 13 -46.70 7.00 -25.97
CA TYR A 13 -45.30 7.30 -25.65
C TYR A 13 -44.73 6.32 -24.61
N ILE A 14 -44.20 5.20 -25.11
CA ILE A 14 -43.63 4.08 -24.33
C ILE A 14 -42.64 4.55 -23.26
N ASP A 15 -41.73 5.46 -23.58
CA ASP A 15 -40.70 5.95 -22.66
C ASP A 15 -41.28 6.60 -21.39
N ALA A 16 -42.46 7.22 -21.45
CA ALA A 16 -43.11 7.77 -20.27
C ALA A 16 -43.56 6.66 -19.31
N TYR A 17 -44.10 5.56 -19.84
CA TYR A 17 -44.45 4.38 -19.05
C TYR A 17 -43.22 3.75 -18.41
N LEU A 18 -42.13 3.59 -19.17
CA LEU A 18 -40.90 2.98 -18.67
C LEU A 18 -40.23 3.82 -17.57
N ARG A 19 -40.22 5.16 -17.69
CA ARG A 19 -39.70 6.05 -16.63
C ARG A 19 -40.54 5.99 -15.36
N LEU A 20 -41.86 5.86 -15.49
CA LEU A 20 -42.75 5.67 -14.36
C LEU A 20 -42.57 4.30 -13.71
N ALA A 21 -42.45 3.25 -14.51
CA ALA A 21 -42.17 1.90 -14.03
C ALA A 21 -40.83 1.83 -13.28
N ALA A 22 -39.78 2.46 -13.82
CA ALA A 22 -38.48 2.57 -13.15
C ALA A 22 -38.58 3.32 -11.81
N SER A 23 -39.41 4.37 -11.74
CA SER A 23 -39.66 5.11 -10.50
C SER A 23 -40.42 4.26 -9.47
N ALA A 24 -41.43 3.50 -9.91
CA ALA A 24 -42.17 2.56 -9.05
C ALA A 24 -41.26 1.42 -8.56
N LYS A 25 -40.41 0.87 -9.43
CA LYS A 25 -39.36 -0.12 -9.10
C LYS A 25 -38.41 0.41 -8.03
N ALA A 26 -37.96 1.67 -8.14
CA ALA A 26 -37.08 2.30 -7.16
C ALA A 26 -37.76 2.49 -5.78
N GLN A 27 -39.08 2.66 -5.76
CA GLN A 27 -39.89 2.70 -4.54
C GLN A 27 -40.28 1.31 -4.02
N ASN A 28 -39.75 0.24 -4.61
CA ASN A 28 -40.09 -1.15 -4.32
C ASN A 28 -41.59 -1.48 -4.50
N ASN A 29 -42.32 -0.71 -5.33
CA ASN A 29 -43.71 -0.98 -5.68
C ASN A 29 -43.75 -1.83 -6.96
N LEU A 30 -43.44 -3.13 -6.81
CA LEU A 30 -43.39 -4.08 -7.92
C LEU A 30 -44.73 -4.22 -8.68
N PRO A 31 -45.90 -4.33 -8.02
CA PRO A 31 -47.18 -4.47 -8.73
C PRO A 31 -47.45 -3.30 -9.69
N LEU A 32 -47.23 -2.06 -9.22
CA LEU A 32 -47.40 -0.87 -10.04
C LEU A 32 -46.38 -0.81 -11.19
N ALA A 33 -45.12 -1.18 -10.92
CA ALA A 33 -44.09 -1.21 -11.95
C ALA A 33 -44.46 -2.19 -13.07
N ILE A 34 -44.92 -3.40 -12.72
CA ILE A 34 -45.36 -4.43 -13.68
C ILE A 34 -46.59 -3.94 -14.46
N GLU A 35 -47.59 -3.34 -13.81
CA GLU A 35 -48.74 -2.76 -14.49
C GLU A 35 -48.32 -1.73 -15.55
N LEU A 36 -47.42 -0.80 -15.19
CA LEU A 36 -46.94 0.24 -16.09
C LEU A 36 -46.16 -0.30 -17.29
N VAL A 37 -45.35 -1.36 -17.09
CA VAL A 37 -44.64 -2.02 -18.20
C VAL A 37 -45.61 -2.77 -19.11
N ASN A 38 -46.61 -3.45 -18.56
CA ASN A 38 -47.65 -4.10 -19.36
C ASN A 38 -48.46 -3.10 -20.18
N GLU A 39 -48.74 -1.92 -19.65
CA GLU A 39 -49.36 -0.83 -20.42
C GLU A 39 -48.48 -0.36 -21.59
N ALA A 40 -47.16 -0.34 -21.42
CA ALA A 40 -46.22 -0.04 -22.50
C ALA A 40 -46.24 -1.14 -23.58
N LEU A 41 -46.27 -2.41 -23.17
CA LEU A 41 -46.31 -3.57 -24.06
C LEU A 41 -47.64 -3.69 -24.83
N LYS A 42 -48.73 -3.08 -24.35
CA LYS A 42 -49.97 -2.96 -25.14
C LYS A 42 -49.82 -2.03 -26.35
N VAL A 43 -48.86 -1.09 -26.31
CA VAL A 43 -48.57 -0.17 -27.43
C VAL A 43 -47.64 -0.85 -28.43
N ASP A 44 -46.61 -1.53 -27.94
CA ASP A 44 -45.63 -2.30 -28.73
C ASP A 44 -45.21 -3.54 -27.93
N ASP A 45 -45.73 -4.70 -28.33
CA ASP A 45 -45.53 -5.98 -27.64
C ASP A 45 -44.10 -6.53 -27.81
N LYS A 46 -43.35 -6.02 -28.77
CA LYS A 46 -41.96 -6.39 -29.06
C LYS A 46 -40.96 -5.33 -28.63
N ASN A 47 -41.38 -4.36 -27.81
CA ASN A 47 -40.46 -3.33 -27.36
C ASN A 47 -39.35 -3.91 -26.47
N PRO A 48 -38.07 -3.91 -26.90
CA PRO A 48 -37.00 -4.61 -26.18
C PRO A 48 -36.70 -4.00 -24.81
N ASN A 49 -36.84 -2.68 -24.66
CA ASN A 49 -36.64 -1.99 -23.39
C ASN A 49 -37.74 -2.33 -22.37
N ALA A 50 -39.00 -2.41 -22.83
CA ALA A 50 -40.12 -2.81 -21.99
C ALA A 50 -40.00 -4.28 -21.55
N LEU A 51 -39.68 -5.18 -22.48
CA LEU A 51 -39.45 -6.60 -22.17
C LEU A 51 -38.28 -6.78 -21.20
N SER A 52 -37.15 -6.09 -21.42
CA SER A 52 -36.00 -6.13 -20.51
C SER A 52 -36.35 -5.67 -19.10
N LEU A 53 -37.11 -4.58 -18.96
CA LEU A 53 -37.57 -4.10 -17.65
C LEU A 53 -38.58 -5.06 -17.00
N LEU A 54 -39.45 -5.70 -17.79
CA LEU A 54 -40.39 -6.71 -17.30
C LEU A 54 -39.62 -7.91 -16.72
N GLY A 55 -38.64 -8.45 -17.46
CA GLY A 55 -37.84 -9.58 -17.00
C GLY A 55 -37.11 -9.30 -15.69
N GLU A 56 -36.60 -8.08 -15.49
CA GLU A 56 -36.03 -7.67 -14.19
C GLU A 56 -37.06 -7.64 -13.05
N LEU A 57 -38.28 -7.18 -13.34
CA LEU A 57 -39.36 -7.12 -12.35
C LEU A 57 -39.85 -8.53 -11.99
N GLU A 58 -39.92 -9.43 -12.96
CA GLU A 58 -40.25 -10.85 -12.77
C GLU A 58 -39.19 -11.53 -11.91
N LEU A 59 -37.89 -11.30 -12.15
CA LEU A 59 -36.82 -11.78 -11.25
C LEU A 59 -37.00 -11.27 -9.81
N LYS A 60 -37.39 -9.99 -9.64
CA LYS A 60 -37.65 -9.42 -8.31
C LYS A 60 -38.92 -9.97 -7.65
N ASN A 61 -39.87 -10.43 -8.45
CA ASN A 61 -41.12 -11.05 -7.98
C ASN A 61 -40.99 -12.57 -7.77
N ASP A 62 -39.77 -13.13 -7.92
CA ASP A 62 -39.47 -14.57 -7.91
C ASP A 62 -40.17 -15.38 -9.04
N ASP A 63 -40.66 -14.70 -10.08
CA ASP A 63 -41.22 -15.30 -11.31
C ASP A 63 -40.10 -15.73 -12.27
N TRP A 64 -39.23 -16.62 -11.79
CA TRP A 64 -37.93 -16.91 -12.39
C TRP A 64 -37.98 -17.53 -13.79
N VAL A 65 -38.95 -18.41 -14.04
CA VAL A 65 -39.15 -19.05 -15.35
C VAL A 65 -39.66 -18.04 -16.36
N LYS A 66 -40.64 -17.21 -15.97
CA LYS A 66 -41.19 -16.15 -16.82
C LYS A 66 -40.11 -15.15 -17.23
N ALA A 67 -39.29 -14.73 -16.27
CA ALA A 67 -38.19 -13.81 -16.53
C ALA A 67 -37.25 -14.30 -17.66
N LYS A 68 -36.93 -15.59 -17.67
CA LYS A 68 -36.10 -16.20 -18.71
C LYS A 68 -36.73 -16.05 -20.10
N GLU A 69 -38.01 -16.38 -20.23
CA GLU A 69 -38.74 -16.30 -21.49
C GLU A 69 -38.91 -14.84 -21.93
N THR A 70 -39.17 -13.93 -21.00
CA THR A 70 -39.24 -12.49 -21.26
C THR A 70 -37.91 -11.93 -21.78
N PHE A 71 -36.77 -12.33 -21.20
CA PHE A 71 -35.46 -11.92 -21.71
C PHE A 71 -35.13 -12.54 -23.07
N ARG A 72 -35.57 -13.78 -23.34
CA ARG A 72 -35.47 -14.38 -24.69
C ARG A 72 -36.26 -13.57 -25.70
N ALA A 73 -37.51 -13.22 -25.39
CA ALA A 73 -38.34 -12.37 -26.24
C ALA A 73 -37.69 -11.00 -26.50
N ALA A 74 -37.08 -10.37 -25.49
CA ALA A 74 -36.34 -9.11 -25.66
C ALA A 74 -35.15 -9.27 -26.62
N ASN A 75 -34.37 -10.34 -26.46
CA ASN A 75 -33.24 -10.65 -27.34
C ASN A 75 -33.71 -10.92 -28.79
N ASP A 76 -34.79 -11.67 -28.96
CA ASP A 76 -35.33 -12.03 -30.28
C ASP A 76 -35.92 -10.82 -31.00
N ALA A 77 -36.54 -9.89 -30.27
CA ALA A 77 -37.01 -8.61 -30.81
C ALA A 77 -35.90 -7.73 -31.41
N THR A 78 -34.62 -8.04 -31.12
CA THR A 78 -33.45 -7.32 -31.64
C THR A 78 -32.56 -8.17 -32.55
N ASP A 79 -33.07 -9.29 -33.05
CA ASP A 79 -32.32 -10.27 -33.85
C ASP A 79 -31.04 -10.75 -33.14
N GLY A 80 -31.10 -10.91 -31.81
CA GLY A 80 -29.98 -11.43 -31.02
C GLY A 80 -28.85 -10.42 -30.76
N LYS A 81 -29.13 -9.12 -30.85
CA LYS A 81 -28.16 -8.03 -30.67
C LYS A 81 -28.33 -7.26 -29.36
N ASP A 82 -29.37 -7.54 -28.59
CA ASP A 82 -29.57 -6.92 -27.28
C ASP A 82 -28.60 -7.47 -26.24
N SER A 83 -27.52 -6.73 -26.02
CA SER A 83 -26.53 -7.05 -24.99
C SER A 83 -27.10 -7.11 -23.58
N TYR A 84 -28.12 -6.31 -23.27
CA TYR A 84 -28.74 -6.30 -21.95
C TYR A 84 -29.53 -7.60 -21.72
N ALA A 85 -30.31 -8.02 -22.71
CA ALA A 85 -31.05 -9.27 -22.66
C ALA A 85 -30.12 -10.49 -22.60
N ILE A 86 -29.06 -10.53 -23.42
CA ILE A 86 -28.06 -11.61 -23.40
C ILE A 86 -27.36 -11.68 -22.05
N LEU A 87 -26.96 -10.53 -21.50
CA LEU A 87 -26.34 -10.45 -20.17
C LEU A 87 -27.29 -10.93 -19.07
N SER A 88 -28.56 -10.54 -19.13
CA SER A 88 -29.57 -10.95 -18.15
C SER A 88 -29.84 -12.47 -18.20
N LEU A 89 -29.83 -13.07 -19.39
CA LEU A 89 -29.87 -14.54 -19.56
C LEU A 89 -28.60 -15.22 -19.02
N GLY A 90 -27.44 -14.56 -19.15
CA GLY A 90 -26.19 -15.01 -18.53
C GLY A 90 -26.28 -15.03 -17.01
N ASN A 91 -26.77 -13.95 -16.42
CA ASN A 91 -27.03 -13.84 -14.98
C ASN A 91 -28.03 -14.89 -14.51
N TRP A 92 -29.12 -15.10 -15.26
CA TRP A 92 -30.12 -16.15 -14.99
C TRP A 92 -29.46 -17.54 -14.93
N ASN A 93 -28.61 -17.89 -15.89
CA ASN A 93 -27.91 -19.18 -15.87
C ASN A 93 -26.94 -19.28 -14.70
N TYR A 94 -26.18 -18.23 -14.41
CA TYR A 94 -25.29 -18.21 -13.25
C TYR A 94 -26.06 -18.48 -11.95
N PHE A 95 -27.16 -17.78 -11.72
CA PHE A 95 -27.98 -17.99 -10.53
C PHE A 95 -28.66 -19.36 -10.52
N ALA A 96 -29.05 -19.92 -11.68
CA ALA A 96 -29.58 -21.29 -11.77
C ALA A 96 -28.54 -22.33 -11.31
N ALA A 97 -27.26 -22.12 -11.63
CA ALA A 97 -26.17 -22.95 -11.14
C ALA A 97 -26.05 -22.89 -9.60
N MET A 98 -26.30 -21.71 -9.01
CA MET A 98 -26.10 -21.43 -7.58
C MET A 98 -27.32 -21.71 -6.69
N ARG A 99 -28.54 -21.77 -7.25
CA ARG A 99 -29.81 -21.83 -6.50
C ARG A 99 -30.07 -23.18 -5.80
N ASN A 100 -29.45 -24.27 -6.25
CA ASN A 100 -29.73 -25.60 -5.70
C ASN A 100 -28.92 -25.87 -4.41
N GLU A 101 -29.60 -26.04 -3.28
CA GLU A 101 -29.00 -26.44 -2.00
C GLU A 101 -28.25 -27.77 -2.10
N LYS A 102 -28.72 -28.68 -2.95
CA LYS A 102 -28.04 -29.92 -3.32
C LYS A 102 -27.39 -29.73 -4.68
N ARG A 103 -26.25 -29.03 -4.71
CA ARG A 103 -25.45 -28.80 -5.92
C ARG A 103 -25.30 -30.09 -6.71
N ASN A 104 -26.03 -30.20 -7.81
CA ASN A 104 -25.82 -31.27 -8.79
C ASN A 104 -24.67 -30.80 -9.69
N PRO A 105 -23.47 -31.40 -9.60
CA PRO A 105 -22.28 -30.88 -10.27
C PRO A 105 -22.43 -30.82 -11.79
N LYS A 106 -23.22 -31.73 -12.39
CA LYS A 106 -23.47 -31.74 -13.83
C LYS A 106 -24.34 -30.57 -14.27
N LEU A 107 -25.42 -30.30 -13.52
CA LEU A 107 -26.33 -29.20 -13.81
C LEU A 107 -25.64 -27.85 -13.58
N GLU A 108 -24.86 -27.74 -12.50
CA GLU A 108 -24.03 -26.57 -12.19
C GLU A 108 -23.04 -26.28 -13.33
N ALA A 109 -22.27 -27.27 -13.75
CA ALA A 109 -21.32 -27.11 -14.86
C ALA A 109 -22.00 -26.67 -16.15
N THR A 110 -23.17 -27.22 -16.46
CA THR A 110 -23.96 -26.89 -17.66
C THR A 110 -24.38 -25.41 -17.65
N HIS A 111 -24.97 -24.96 -16.54
CA HIS A 111 -25.40 -23.57 -16.42
C HIS A 111 -24.24 -22.59 -16.35
N LEU A 112 -23.14 -22.92 -15.67
CA LEU A 112 -21.94 -22.07 -15.65
C LEU A 112 -21.31 -21.92 -17.04
N GLU A 113 -21.27 -23.00 -17.83
CA GLU A 113 -20.76 -22.91 -19.20
C GLU A 113 -21.69 -22.10 -20.09
N LYS A 114 -23.01 -22.24 -19.92
CA LYS A 114 -23.98 -21.40 -20.66
C LYS A 114 -23.88 -19.92 -20.28
N ALA A 115 -23.70 -19.61 -19.00
CA ALA A 115 -23.48 -18.24 -18.54
C ALA A 115 -22.21 -17.63 -19.17
N LYS A 116 -21.11 -18.40 -19.18
CA LYS A 116 -19.86 -18.00 -19.83
C LYS A 116 -20.02 -17.75 -21.33
N GLU A 117 -20.74 -18.62 -22.04
CA GLU A 117 -21.03 -18.45 -23.47
C GLU A 117 -21.76 -17.11 -23.73
N LEU A 118 -22.77 -16.80 -22.91
CA LEU A 118 -23.56 -15.58 -23.04
C LEU A 118 -22.74 -14.32 -22.71
N TYR A 119 -21.94 -14.32 -21.64
CA TYR A 119 -21.03 -13.20 -21.35
C TYR A 119 -19.99 -13.00 -22.47
N THR A 120 -19.45 -14.09 -23.00
CA THR A 120 -18.51 -14.05 -24.12
C THR A 120 -19.17 -13.45 -25.37
N LYS A 121 -20.42 -13.84 -25.66
CA LYS A 121 -21.20 -13.26 -26.77
C LYS A 121 -21.40 -11.75 -26.61
N VAL A 122 -21.64 -11.25 -25.40
CA VAL A 122 -21.73 -9.80 -25.16
C VAL A 122 -20.37 -9.14 -25.37
N LEU A 123 -19.27 -9.75 -24.91
CA LEU A 123 -17.92 -9.19 -25.07
C LEU A 123 -17.44 -9.18 -26.52
N THR A 124 -17.85 -10.15 -27.35
CA THR A 124 -17.54 -10.13 -28.79
C THR A 124 -18.30 -9.02 -29.52
N GLN A 125 -19.53 -8.72 -29.11
CA GLN A 125 -20.32 -7.61 -29.64
C GLN A 125 -19.83 -6.25 -29.10
N HIS A 126 -19.50 -6.20 -27.81
CA HIS A 126 -19.13 -5.00 -27.07
C HIS A 126 -17.99 -5.28 -26.09
N ASN A 127 -16.75 -5.19 -26.58
CA ASN A 127 -15.55 -5.51 -25.81
C ASN A 127 -15.36 -4.65 -24.55
N SER A 128 -15.94 -3.44 -24.50
CA SER A 128 -15.89 -2.55 -23.33
C SER A 128 -17.04 -2.76 -22.34
N ASN A 129 -17.83 -3.83 -22.47
CA ASN A 129 -18.96 -4.08 -21.58
C ASN A 129 -18.48 -4.61 -20.22
N MET A 130 -18.46 -3.72 -19.24
CA MET A 130 -17.98 -3.99 -17.89
C MET A 130 -18.81 -5.02 -17.13
N TYR A 131 -20.13 -5.10 -17.39
CA TYR A 131 -21.01 -6.06 -16.73
C TYR A 131 -20.72 -7.49 -17.22
N ALA A 132 -20.49 -7.67 -18.51
CA ALA A 132 -20.14 -8.97 -19.07
C ALA A 132 -18.73 -9.41 -18.61
N ALA A 133 -17.77 -8.48 -18.53
CA ALA A 133 -16.47 -8.74 -17.95
C ALA A 133 -16.56 -9.14 -16.47
N ASN A 134 -17.39 -8.44 -15.68
CA ASN A 134 -17.66 -8.81 -14.29
C ASN A 134 -18.27 -10.22 -14.17
N GLY A 135 -19.29 -10.53 -14.99
CA GLY A 135 -19.91 -11.86 -15.05
C GLY A 135 -18.90 -12.97 -15.38
N SER A 136 -18.06 -12.76 -16.39
CA SER A 136 -16.96 -13.68 -16.74
C SER A 136 -15.97 -13.87 -15.58
N GLY A 137 -15.63 -12.80 -14.85
CA GLY A 137 -14.77 -12.85 -13.67
C GLY A 137 -15.35 -13.72 -12.57
N ILE A 138 -16.66 -13.64 -12.33
CA ILE A 138 -17.36 -14.50 -11.37
C ILE A 138 -17.24 -15.96 -11.78
N ILE A 139 -17.52 -16.31 -13.05
CA ILE A 139 -17.40 -17.69 -13.53
C ILE A 139 -15.97 -18.23 -13.35
N LEU A 140 -14.95 -17.40 -13.62
CA LEU A 140 -13.55 -17.79 -13.42
C LEU A 140 -13.24 -18.03 -11.94
N ALA A 141 -13.76 -17.20 -11.04
CA ALA A 141 -13.61 -17.37 -9.59
C ALA A 141 -14.28 -18.66 -9.10
N GLU A 142 -15.48 -18.99 -9.57
CA GLU A 142 -16.18 -20.25 -9.24
C GLU A 142 -15.40 -21.49 -9.72
N LYS A 143 -14.69 -21.37 -10.85
CA LYS A 143 -13.78 -22.41 -11.36
C LYS A 143 -12.44 -22.45 -10.61
N GLY A 144 -12.25 -21.64 -9.57
CA GLY A 144 -11.01 -21.55 -8.77
C GLY A 144 -9.86 -20.81 -9.46
N GLN A 145 -10.11 -20.16 -10.61
CA GLN A 145 -9.09 -19.41 -11.36
C GLN A 145 -8.96 -17.99 -10.80
N PHE A 146 -8.58 -17.90 -9.53
CA PHE A 146 -8.59 -16.66 -8.75
C PHE A 146 -7.68 -15.56 -9.31
N ASP A 147 -6.52 -15.90 -9.86
CA ASP A 147 -5.62 -14.89 -10.42
C ASP A 147 -6.20 -14.22 -11.66
N ILE A 148 -6.77 -15.00 -12.58
CA ILE A 148 -7.40 -14.46 -13.79
C ILE A 148 -8.65 -13.66 -13.42
N ALA A 149 -9.46 -14.17 -12.49
CA ALA A 149 -10.64 -13.46 -12.00
C ALA A 149 -10.26 -12.10 -11.37
N LYS A 150 -9.22 -12.06 -10.54
CA LYS A 150 -8.69 -10.83 -9.93
C LYS A 150 -8.27 -9.81 -10.97
N ASP A 151 -7.52 -10.23 -11.99
CA ASP A 151 -7.05 -9.34 -13.05
C ASP A 151 -8.22 -8.75 -13.84
N LEU A 152 -9.26 -9.55 -14.10
CA LEU A 152 -10.45 -9.10 -14.79
C LEU A 152 -11.29 -8.13 -13.93
N PHE A 153 -11.48 -8.42 -12.65
CA PHE A 153 -12.18 -7.51 -11.74
C PHE A 153 -11.42 -6.20 -11.52
N THR A 154 -10.08 -6.24 -11.50
CA THR A 154 -9.25 -5.03 -11.40
C THR A 154 -9.45 -4.13 -12.62
N GLN A 155 -9.46 -4.70 -13.83
CA GLN A 155 -9.75 -3.93 -15.05
C GLN A 155 -11.16 -3.31 -15.03
N VAL A 156 -12.16 -4.06 -14.56
CA VAL A 156 -13.53 -3.55 -14.40
C VAL A 156 -13.59 -2.42 -13.37
N GLN A 157 -12.90 -2.56 -12.24
CA GLN A 157 -12.81 -1.54 -11.19
C GLN A 157 -12.16 -0.25 -11.70
N GLU A 158 -11.04 -0.35 -12.42
CA GLU A 158 -10.34 0.80 -13.00
C GLU A 158 -11.24 1.52 -14.01
N ALA A 159 -11.91 0.77 -14.89
CA ALA A 159 -12.87 1.32 -15.84
C ALA A 159 -14.07 1.99 -15.14
N ALA A 160 -14.55 1.44 -14.02
CA ALA A 160 -15.65 2.01 -13.25
C ALA A 160 -15.24 3.30 -12.53
N SER A 161 -14.07 3.28 -11.91
CA SER A 161 -13.54 4.42 -11.15
C SER A 161 -13.27 5.64 -12.03
N GLY A 162 -12.98 5.43 -13.32
CA GLY A 162 -12.85 6.50 -14.31
C GLY A 162 -14.17 7.12 -14.78
N SER A 163 -15.33 6.58 -14.38
CA SER A 163 -16.64 6.99 -14.88
C SER A 163 -17.51 7.60 -13.78
N VAL A 164 -17.78 8.90 -13.87
CA VAL A 164 -18.68 9.63 -12.94
C VAL A 164 -20.12 9.07 -12.96
N PHE A 165 -20.55 8.51 -14.08
CA PHE A 165 -21.93 8.07 -14.30
C PHE A 165 -22.17 6.57 -14.10
N ARG A 166 -21.11 5.77 -13.92
CA ARG A 166 -21.22 4.30 -13.78
C ARG A 166 -20.38 3.82 -12.61
N GLN A 167 -21.05 3.59 -11.49
CA GLN A 167 -20.48 2.90 -10.34
C GLN A 167 -20.81 1.41 -10.44
N MET A 168 -19.87 0.55 -10.05
CA MET A 168 -20.08 -0.90 -9.98
C MET A 168 -19.66 -1.42 -8.61
N PRO A 169 -20.47 -1.21 -7.54
CA PRO A 169 -20.15 -1.69 -6.20
C PRO A 169 -19.85 -3.20 -6.13
N ASP A 170 -20.54 -3.98 -6.97
CA ASP A 170 -20.39 -5.44 -7.06
C ASP A 170 -18.94 -5.87 -7.34
N VAL A 171 -18.18 -5.08 -8.10
CA VAL A 171 -16.78 -5.43 -8.43
C VAL A 171 -15.88 -5.42 -7.19
N TRP A 172 -16.15 -4.51 -6.25
CA TRP A 172 -15.40 -4.42 -5.00
C TRP A 172 -15.67 -5.63 -4.11
N VAL A 173 -16.93 -6.07 -4.04
CA VAL A 173 -17.32 -7.29 -3.32
C VAL A 173 -16.65 -8.52 -3.94
N ASN A 174 -16.69 -8.62 -5.27
CA ASN A 174 -16.06 -9.72 -6.00
C ASN A 174 -14.54 -9.77 -5.78
N LEU A 175 -13.84 -8.63 -5.85
CA LEU A 175 -12.42 -8.53 -5.49
C LEU A 175 -12.16 -8.94 -4.04
N ALA A 176 -13.04 -8.55 -3.12
CA ALA A 176 -12.92 -8.90 -1.71
C ALA A 176 -13.02 -10.43 -1.51
N HIS A 177 -13.97 -11.09 -2.17
CA HIS A 177 -14.10 -12.55 -2.16
C HIS A 177 -12.86 -13.25 -2.72
N VAL A 178 -12.32 -12.76 -3.83
CA VAL A 178 -11.11 -13.33 -4.43
C VAL A 178 -9.91 -13.17 -3.49
N TYR A 179 -9.69 -11.99 -2.93
CA TYR A 179 -8.61 -11.79 -1.95
C TYR A 179 -8.79 -12.66 -0.71
N PHE A 180 -10.03 -12.84 -0.24
CA PHE A 180 -10.33 -13.73 0.87
C PHE A 180 -9.98 -15.19 0.54
N ALA A 181 -10.37 -15.68 -0.64
CA ALA A 181 -10.06 -17.03 -1.11
C ALA A 181 -8.54 -17.26 -1.27
N GLN A 182 -7.79 -16.23 -1.69
CA GLN A 182 -6.33 -16.25 -1.76
C GLN A 182 -5.64 -16.11 -0.39
N GLY A 183 -6.39 -15.95 0.70
CA GLY A 183 -5.86 -15.75 2.05
C GLY A 183 -5.32 -14.36 2.34
N ASN A 184 -5.51 -13.40 1.42
CA ASN A 184 -5.11 -12.01 1.59
C ASN A 184 -6.19 -11.21 2.31
N PHE A 185 -6.38 -11.51 3.60
CA PHE A 185 -7.48 -10.96 4.38
C PHE A 185 -7.41 -9.43 4.54
N ALA A 186 -6.22 -8.85 4.63
CA ALA A 186 -6.05 -7.40 4.78
C ALA A 186 -6.57 -6.63 3.54
N LEU A 187 -6.27 -7.11 2.32
CA LEU A 187 -6.82 -6.53 1.10
C LEU A 187 -8.33 -6.78 0.99
N ALA A 188 -8.81 -7.96 1.39
CA ALA A 188 -10.24 -8.25 1.40
C ALA A 188 -11.03 -7.28 2.30
N VAL A 189 -10.55 -7.00 3.52
CA VAL A 189 -11.16 -5.99 4.42
C VAL A 189 -11.23 -4.63 3.72
N LYS A 190 -10.14 -4.19 3.07
CA LYS A 190 -10.07 -2.91 2.38
C LYS A 190 -11.07 -2.83 1.22
N MET A 191 -11.20 -3.89 0.42
CA MET A 191 -12.15 -3.92 -0.70
C MET A 191 -13.61 -3.80 -0.22
N TYR A 192 -13.98 -4.52 0.84
CA TYR A 192 -15.30 -4.38 1.45
C TYR A 192 -15.53 -2.97 1.99
N GLN A 193 -14.58 -2.42 2.75
CA GLN A 193 -14.68 -1.06 3.29
C GLN A 193 -14.88 -0.01 2.18
N ASN A 194 -14.17 -0.15 1.06
CA ASN A 194 -14.32 0.74 -0.09
C ASN A 194 -15.72 0.63 -0.72
N CYS A 195 -16.24 -0.60 -0.91
CA CYS A 195 -17.62 -0.81 -1.38
C CYS A 195 -18.62 -0.09 -0.46
N PHE A 196 -18.50 -0.27 0.86
CA PHE A 196 -19.37 0.38 1.83
C PHE A 196 -19.25 1.90 1.80
N ALA A 197 -18.05 2.46 1.65
CA ALA A 197 -17.85 3.91 1.54
C ALA A 197 -18.52 4.48 0.28
N GLU A 198 -18.48 3.76 -0.83
CA GLU A 198 -19.14 4.16 -2.09
C GLU A 198 -20.68 4.04 -2.00
N VAL A 199 -21.18 2.95 -1.41
CA VAL A 199 -22.64 2.68 -1.30
C VAL A 199 -23.33 3.54 -0.23
N LEU A 200 -22.66 3.84 0.89
CA LEU A 200 -23.21 4.68 1.98
C LEU A 200 -23.46 6.13 1.57
N LEU A 201 -22.85 6.60 0.47
CA LEU A 201 -23.17 7.89 -0.14
C LEU A 201 -24.54 7.91 -0.83
N GLN A 202 -25.15 6.75 -1.13
CA GLN A 202 -26.36 6.70 -1.96
C GLN A 202 -27.61 6.12 -1.28
N HIS A 203 -27.53 5.10 -0.42
CA HIS A 203 -28.75 4.50 0.14
C HIS A 203 -28.58 3.99 1.58
N ARG A 204 -29.45 4.48 2.47
CA ARG A 204 -29.56 4.01 3.86
C ARG A 204 -30.46 2.77 3.88
N LEU A 205 -29.85 1.61 4.17
CA LEU A 205 -30.48 0.33 4.58
C LEU A 205 -31.28 -0.41 3.48
N SER A 206 -30.62 -1.34 2.79
CA SER A 206 -31.24 -2.40 1.98
C SER A 206 -30.77 -3.78 2.47
N ASN A 207 -31.48 -4.88 2.16
CA ASN A 207 -31.09 -6.25 2.57
C ASN A 207 -29.67 -6.64 2.12
N SER A 208 -29.19 -6.11 0.98
CA SER A 208 -27.80 -6.26 0.51
C SER A 208 -26.77 -5.66 1.46
N SER A 209 -27.16 -4.64 2.25
CA SER A 209 -26.30 -4.02 3.27
C SER A 209 -26.07 -4.93 4.47
N LEU A 210 -27.02 -5.82 4.82
CA LEU A 210 -26.89 -6.72 5.97
C LEU A 210 -25.96 -7.89 5.65
N LEU A 211 -26.10 -8.51 4.47
CA LEU A 211 -25.21 -9.58 4.02
C LEU A 211 -23.78 -9.08 3.85
N GLY A 212 -23.57 -7.96 3.15
CA GLY A 212 -22.23 -7.41 3.02
C GLY A 212 -21.63 -7.00 4.38
N SER A 213 -22.46 -6.56 5.35
CA SER A 213 -21.97 -6.26 6.70
C SER A 213 -21.51 -7.54 7.40
N PHE A 214 -22.26 -8.63 7.24
CA PHE A 214 -21.86 -9.94 7.75
C PHE A 214 -20.52 -10.38 7.13
N ASP A 215 -20.39 -10.32 5.81
CA ASP A 215 -19.17 -10.72 5.10
C ASP A 215 -17.97 -9.87 5.53
N LEU A 216 -18.15 -8.54 5.66
CA LEU A 216 -17.12 -7.66 6.18
C LEU A 216 -16.70 -8.03 7.61
N GLY A 217 -17.66 -8.30 8.49
CA GLY A 217 -17.40 -8.77 9.85
C GLY A 217 -16.64 -10.09 9.87
N ALA A 218 -17.02 -11.04 9.02
CA ALA A 218 -16.39 -12.36 8.91
C ALA A 218 -14.94 -12.26 8.40
N VAL A 219 -14.70 -11.39 7.41
CA VAL A 219 -13.35 -11.13 6.90
C VAL A 219 -12.47 -10.45 7.95
N MET A 220 -12.99 -9.44 8.67
CA MET A 220 -12.27 -8.80 9.78
C MET A 220 -11.93 -9.79 10.90
N GLN A 221 -12.87 -10.67 11.26
CA GLN A 221 -12.63 -11.75 12.22
C GLN A 221 -11.51 -12.68 11.76
N LYS A 222 -11.54 -13.12 10.49
CA LYS A 222 -10.54 -14.02 9.93
C LYS A 222 -9.17 -13.36 9.82
N SER A 223 -9.12 -12.10 9.36
CA SER A 223 -7.91 -11.26 9.29
C SER A 223 -7.25 -11.14 10.66
N SER A 224 -8.05 -10.75 11.66
CA SER A 224 -7.58 -10.57 13.04
C SER A 224 -7.05 -11.87 13.64
N SER A 225 -7.79 -12.98 13.47
CA SER A 225 -7.37 -14.30 13.94
C SER A 225 -6.07 -14.77 13.28
N SER A 226 -5.95 -14.59 11.96
CA SER A 226 -4.73 -14.94 11.22
C SER A 226 -3.52 -14.13 11.69
N THR A 227 -3.67 -12.82 11.90
CA THR A 227 -2.59 -11.97 12.39
C THR A 227 -2.14 -12.37 13.80
N LEU A 228 -3.07 -12.68 14.71
CA LEU A 228 -2.71 -13.12 16.06
C LEU A 228 -2.02 -14.49 16.09
N GLN A 229 -2.25 -15.36 15.12
CA GLN A 229 -1.57 -16.66 15.01
C GLN A 229 -0.14 -16.57 14.47
N LYS A 230 0.29 -15.43 13.90
CA LYS A 230 1.67 -15.27 13.40
C LYS A 230 2.68 -15.34 14.55
N LYS A 231 3.80 -16.05 14.33
CA LYS A 231 4.91 -16.17 15.30
C LYS A 231 5.58 -14.83 15.61
N LYS A 232 5.72 -13.97 14.59
CA LYS A 232 6.25 -12.61 14.69
C LYS A 232 5.21 -11.65 14.13
N ARG A 233 5.01 -10.54 14.83
CA ARG A 233 4.03 -9.50 14.53
C ARG A 233 4.67 -8.15 14.80
N THR A 234 4.41 -7.18 13.94
CA THR A 234 4.81 -5.79 14.16
C THR A 234 3.81 -5.08 15.06
N ALA A 235 4.22 -3.96 15.67
CA ALA A 235 3.31 -3.16 16.49
C ALA A 235 2.14 -2.60 15.66
N ASP A 236 2.38 -2.22 14.40
CA ASP A 236 1.35 -1.76 13.47
C ASP A 236 0.33 -2.84 13.13
N GLU A 237 0.78 -4.07 12.83
CA GLU A 237 -0.13 -5.19 12.57
C GLU A 237 -1.04 -5.46 13.78
N VAL A 238 -0.51 -5.39 15.00
CA VAL A 238 -1.30 -5.60 16.21
C VAL A 238 -2.27 -4.45 16.46
N ARG A 239 -1.86 -3.20 16.20
CA ARG A 239 -2.76 -2.03 16.26
C ARG A 239 -3.91 -2.16 15.26
N SER A 240 -3.63 -2.50 14.00
CA SER A 240 -4.66 -2.75 12.98
C SER A 240 -5.61 -3.87 13.41
N THR A 241 -5.05 -4.97 13.94
CA THR A 241 -5.83 -6.12 14.42
C THR A 241 -6.81 -5.74 15.54
N VAL A 242 -6.41 -4.87 16.48
CA VAL A 242 -7.32 -4.37 17.53
C VAL A 242 -8.47 -3.60 16.90
N THR A 243 -8.18 -2.67 15.97
CA THR A 243 -9.22 -1.89 15.27
C THR A 243 -10.15 -2.79 14.44
N GLU A 244 -9.61 -3.77 13.73
CA GLU A 244 -10.39 -4.75 12.96
C GLU A 244 -11.29 -5.59 13.87
N ALA A 245 -10.78 -6.09 14.99
CA ALA A 245 -11.57 -6.87 15.96
C ALA A 245 -12.66 -6.02 16.62
N GLU A 246 -12.38 -4.76 16.99
CA GLU A 246 -13.37 -3.81 17.50
C GLU A 246 -14.49 -3.55 16.49
N ASN A 247 -14.12 -3.35 15.22
CA ASN A 247 -15.09 -3.16 14.14
C ASN A 247 -15.94 -4.42 13.91
N ALA A 248 -15.34 -5.61 13.95
CA ALA A 248 -16.06 -6.87 13.82
C ALA A 248 -17.09 -7.06 14.95
N VAL A 249 -16.70 -6.81 16.21
CA VAL A 249 -17.62 -6.84 17.36
C VAL A 249 -18.79 -5.88 17.14
N ARG A 250 -18.51 -4.64 16.70
CA ARG A 250 -19.55 -3.64 16.44
C ARG A 250 -20.53 -4.10 15.37
N VAL A 251 -20.03 -4.58 14.23
CA VAL A 251 -20.86 -5.02 13.10
C VAL A 251 -21.72 -6.22 13.48
N PHE A 252 -21.16 -7.26 14.10
CA PHE A 252 -21.94 -8.42 14.52
C PHE A 252 -22.95 -8.10 15.62
N THR A 253 -22.65 -7.16 16.52
CA THR A 253 -23.61 -6.71 17.55
C THR A 253 -24.80 -5.99 16.90
N GLN A 254 -24.53 -5.13 15.91
CA GLN A 254 -25.59 -4.46 15.14
C GLN A 254 -26.46 -5.47 14.38
N LEU A 255 -25.84 -6.46 13.74
CA LEU A 255 -26.56 -7.54 13.05
C LEU A 255 -27.41 -8.39 14.02
N SER A 256 -26.89 -8.71 15.21
CA SER A 256 -27.63 -9.43 16.25
C SER A 256 -28.84 -8.65 16.75
N GLY A 257 -28.71 -7.32 16.90
CA GLY A 257 -29.82 -6.45 17.27
C GLY A 257 -30.86 -6.25 16.17
N ALA A 258 -30.48 -6.43 14.90
CA ALA A 258 -31.36 -6.33 13.74
C ALA A 258 -31.95 -7.69 13.30
N SER A 259 -31.50 -8.81 13.88
CA SER A 259 -31.90 -10.15 13.46
C SER A 259 -33.27 -10.55 14.03
N ASP A 260 -34.34 -10.07 13.41
CA ASP A 260 -35.62 -10.79 13.44
C ASP A 260 -35.56 -11.93 12.42
N LEU A 261 -35.72 -13.17 12.92
CA LEU A 261 -35.48 -14.43 12.21
C LEU A 261 -36.20 -14.55 10.85
N HIS A 262 -37.28 -13.80 10.64
CA HIS A 262 -38.19 -13.96 9.50
C HIS A 262 -37.89 -13.07 8.29
N VAL A 263 -36.99 -12.08 8.37
CA VAL A 263 -36.79 -11.10 7.28
C VAL A 263 -35.46 -11.26 6.54
N HIS A 264 -34.43 -11.79 7.19
CA HIS A 264 -33.05 -11.71 6.65
C HIS A 264 -32.28 -13.05 6.60
N GLY A 265 -32.87 -14.16 7.03
CA GLY A 265 -32.24 -15.48 6.96
C GLY A 265 -31.06 -15.72 7.92
N PHE A 266 -30.80 -14.79 8.84
CA PHE A 266 -29.74 -14.93 9.84
C PHE A 266 -30.24 -15.58 11.13
N ASP A 267 -29.53 -16.61 11.59
CA ASP A 267 -29.73 -17.19 12.91
C ASP A 267 -29.06 -16.31 13.98
N SER A 268 -29.89 -15.66 14.80
CA SER A 268 -29.43 -14.80 15.89
C SER A 268 -28.44 -15.49 16.84
N LYS A 269 -28.59 -16.80 17.10
CA LYS A 269 -27.65 -17.56 17.94
C LYS A 269 -26.28 -17.73 17.28
N LYS A 270 -26.26 -17.94 15.96
CA LYS A 270 -25.00 -18.02 15.20
C LYS A 270 -24.29 -16.66 15.21
N ILE A 271 -25.00 -15.56 14.97
CA ILE A 271 -24.42 -14.22 15.07
C ILE A 271 -23.88 -13.96 16.48
N GLN A 272 -24.62 -14.34 17.53
CA GLN A 272 -24.17 -14.16 18.91
C GLN A 272 -22.86 -14.91 19.19
N THR A 273 -22.64 -16.07 18.56
CA THR A 273 -21.38 -16.82 18.66
C THR A 273 -20.22 -16.05 18.01
N HIS A 274 -20.46 -15.40 16.87
CA HIS A 274 -19.48 -14.49 16.26
C HIS A 274 -19.15 -13.29 17.15
N VAL A 275 -20.15 -12.68 17.82
CA VAL A 275 -19.93 -11.59 18.78
C VAL A 275 -19.02 -12.05 19.92
N GLN A 276 -19.32 -13.21 20.53
CA GLN A 276 -18.52 -13.77 21.62
C GLN A 276 -17.09 -14.08 21.18
N TYR A 277 -16.93 -14.72 20.02
CA TYR A 277 -15.61 -15.03 19.47
C TYR A 277 -14.78 -13.77 19.20
N CYS A 278 -15.36 -12.75 18.55
CA CYS A 278 -14.67 -11.51 18.25
C CYS A 278 -14.32 -10.72 19.53
N THR A 279 -15.15 -10.81 20.57
CA THR A 279 -14.88 -10.19 21.87
C THR A 279 -13.64 -10.83 22.53
N HIS A 280 -13.59 -12.17 22.56
CA HIS A 280 -12.42 -12.88 23.08
C HIS A 280 -11.17 -12.62 22.22
N LEU A 281 -11.33 -12.52 20.90
CA LEU A 281 -10.24 -12.18 19.99
C LEU A 281 -9.69 -10.77 20.26
N LEU A 282 -10.57 -9.81 20.52
CA LEU A 282 -10.22 -8.44 20.86
C LEU A 282 -9.45 -8.36 22.19
N GLU A 283 -9.88 -9.10 23.21
CA GLU A 283 -9.16 -9.19 24.48
C GLU A 283 -7.74 -9.70 24.28
N GLY A 284 -7.58 -10.78 23.50
CA GLY A 284 -6.25 -11.31 23.12
C GLY A 284 -5.42 -10.28 22.34
N ALA A 285 -6.03 -9.57 21.39
CA ALA A 285 -5.35 -8.54 20.60
C ALA A 285 -4.85 -7.37 21.47
N LYS A 286 -5.63 -6.94 22.46
CA LYS A 286 -5.24 -5.87 23.41
C LYS A 286 -4.01 -6.25 24.23
N VAL A 287 -3.95 -7.49 24.73
CA VAL A 287 -2.77 -8.01 25.45
C VAL A 287 -1.54 -8.01 24.55
N HIS A 288 -1.68 -8.43 23.29
CA HIS A 288 -0.60 -8.36 22.32
C HIS A 288 -0.16 -6.93 22.01
N ARG A 289 -1.10 -5.97 21.97
CA ARG A 289 -0.79 -4.55 21.75
C ARG A 289 0.06 -4.00 22.89
N GLU A 290 -0.34 -4.26 24.13
CA GLU A 290 0.42 -3.83 25.31
C GLU A 290 1.81 -4.46 25.36
N ALA A 291 1.97 -5.70 24.89
CA ALA A 291 3.29 -6.33 24.75
C ALA A 291 4.15 -5.64 23.69
N ALA A 292 3.58 -5.36 22.51
CA ALA A 292 4.27 -4.67 21.42
C ALA A 292 4.68 -3.25 21.78
N GLU A 293 3.81 -2.48 22.46
CA GLU A 293 4.10 -1.12 22.93
C GLU A 293 5.22 -1.11 23.99
N ARG A 294 5.24 -2.09 24.90
CA ARG A 294 6.32 -2.25 25.87
C ARG A 294 7.65 -2.57 25.20
N GLU A 295 7.66 -3.43 24.19
CA GLU A 295 8.87 -3.75 23.42
C GLU A 295 9.38 -2.53 22.65
N GLU A 296 8.47 -1.77 22.01
CA GLU A 296 8.81 -0.53 21.31
C GLU A 296 9.42 0.51 22.25
N LEU A 297 8.84 0.68 23.45
CA LEU A 297 9.35 1.58 24.48
C LEU A 297 10.74 1.14 24.97
N GLN A 298 10.95 -0.16 25.22
CA GLN A 298 12.25 -0.68 25.62
C GLN A 298 13.30 -0.48 24.53
N ASN A 299 12.95 -0.71 23.27
CA ASN A 299 13.86 -0.48 22.14
C ASN A 299 14.21 1.00 22.00
N ARG A 300 13.24 1.90 22.16
CA ARG A 300 13.46 3.35 22.15
C ARG A 300 14.40 3.78 23.28
N GLN A 301 14.18 3.31 24.50
CA GLN A 301 15.07 3.58 25.64
C GLN A 301 16.48 3.03 25.41
N ARG A 302 16.61 1.81 24.87
CA ARG A 302 17.93 1.24 24.53
C ARG A 302 18.67 2.07 23.49
N LEU A 303 17.98 2.55 22.45
CA LEU A 303 18.54 3.43 21.43
C LEU A 303 18.98 4.79 22.02
N GLU A 304 18.18 5.37 22.92
CA GLU A 304 18.54 6.61 23.61
C GLU A 304 19.76 6.45 24.51
N VAL A 305 19.83 5.37 25.29
CA VAL A 305 21.00 5.05 26.12
C VAL A 305 22.24 4.82 25.26
N ALA A 306 22.11 4.08 24.15
CA ALA A 306 23.21 3.86 23.22
C ALA A 306 23.70 5.19 22.59
N ARG A 307 22.77 6.09 22.24
CA ARG A 307 23.10 7.43 21.72
C ARG A 307 23.83 8.27 22.76
N GLN A 308 23.39 8.26 24.02
CA GLN A 308 24.08 8.96 25.11
C GLN A 308 25.48 8.39 25.38
N ALA A 309 25.63 7.06 25.35
CA ALA A 309 26.92 6.40 25.50
C ALA A 309 27.89 6.78 24.38
N ALA A 310 27.43 6.81 23.13
CA ALA A 310 28.24 7.23 21.99
C ALA A 310 28.72 8.69 22.11
N LEU A 311 27.83 9.60 22.52
CA LEU A 311 28.20 11.00 22.77
C LEU A 311 29.20 11.14 23.93
N ALA A 312 29.03 10.37 25.00
CA ALA A 312 29.95 10.37 26.14
C ALA A 312 31.32 9.81 25.76
N GLU A 313 31.37 8.77 24.93
CA GLU A 313 32.61 8.20 24.40
C GLU A 313 33.34 9.19 23.49
N GLU A 314 32.61 9.87 22.59
CA GLU A 314 33.20 10.91 21.74
C GLU A 314 33.74 12.08 22.56
N ALA A 315 33.03 12.52 23.60
CA ALA A 315 33.49 13.55 24.52
C ALA A 315 34.74 13.12 25.30
N ARG A 316 34.81 11.86 25.75
CA ARG A 316 36.01 11.29 26.39
C ARG A 316 37.19 11.27 25.44
N ARG A 317 36.98 10.85 24.18
CA ARG A 317 38.04 10.84 23.16
C ARG A 317 38.61 12.24 22.93
N LYS A 318 37.75 13.25 22.74
CA LYS A 318 38.17 14.66 22.62
C LYS A 318 38.90 15.17 23.85
N ALA A 319 38.46 14.80 25.06
CA ALA A 319 39.13 15.18 26.30
C ALA A 319 40.52 14.53 26.44
N GLU A 320 40.66 13.26 26.05
CA GLU A 320 41.94 12.55 26.06
C GLU A 320 42.91 13.12 25.02
N GLU A 321 42.44 13.40 23.80
CA GLU A 321 43.20 14.10 22.76
C GLU A 321 43.67 15.48 23.25
N HIS A 322 42.79 16.26 23.89
CA HIS A 322 43.16 17.56 24.47
C HIS A 322 44.20 17.42 25.59
N ARG A 323 44.08 16.40 26.46
CA ARG A 323 45.08 16.13 27.51
C ARG A 323 46.44 15.75 26.92
N LYS A 324 46.48 14.91 25.89
CA LYS A 324 47.71 14.54 25.18
C LYS A 324 48.37 15.78 24.56
N TYR A 325 47.59 16.60 23.87
CA TYR A 325 48.07 17.87 23.30
C TYR A 325 48.66 18.81 24.36
N GLN A 326 47.97 18.99 25.51
CA GLN A 326 48.46 19.84 26.60
C GLN A 326 49.75 19.29 27.24
N LEU A 327 49.86 17.97 27.40
CA LEU A 327 51.06 17.34 27.93
C LEU A 327 52.25 17.50 26.99
N GLU A 328 52.02 17.33 25.68
CA GLU A 328 53.06 17.49 24.66
C GLU A 328 53.53 18.95 24.56
N LYS A 329 52.61 19.91 24.65
CA LYS A 329 52.95 21.34 24.75
C LYS A 329 53.82 21.64 25.97
N ARG A 330 53.49 21.09 27.16
CA ARG A 330 54.32 21.27 28.36
C ARG A 330 55.71 20.68 28.20
N LYS A 331 55.83 19.50 27.59
CA LYS A 331 57.13 18.88 27.30
C LYS A 331 57.98 19.78 26.38
N GLN A 332 57.40 20.32 25.31
CA GLN A 332 58.08 21.25 24.41
C GLN A 332 58.50 22.55 25.13
N GLU A 333 57.63 23.10 25.99
CA GLU A 333 57.96 24.28 26.79
C GLU A 333 59.12 24.03 27.78
N ASP A 334 59.15 22.88 28.44
CA ASP A 334 60.22 22.49 29.35
C ASP A 334 61.55 22.22 28.61
N GLU A 335 61.48 21.59 27.43
CA GLU A 335 62.65 21.36 26.57
C GLU A 335 63.24 22.69 26.07
N LEU A 336 62.39 23.62 25.64
CA LEU A 336 62.79 24.97 25.25
C LEU A 336 63.43 25.74 26.42
N ARG A 337 62.92 25.58 27.65
CA ARG A 337 63.52 26.19 28.85
C ARG A 337 64.91 25.62 29.14
N ARG A 338 65.12 24.31 28.98
CA ARG A 338 66.43 23.69 29.16
C ARG A 338 67.44 24.22 28.14
N LEU A 339 67.04 24.30 26.87
CA LEU A 339 67.88 24.86 25.81
C LEU A 339 68.26 26.32 26.11
N LYS A 340 67.31 27.16 26.55
CA LYS A 340 67.62 28.54 26.98
C LYS A 340 68.59 28.60 28.16
N GLN A 341 68.44 27.72 29.15
CA GLN A 341 69.38 27.66 30.28
C GLN A 341 70.78 27.22 29.86
N GLU A 342 70.89 26.28 28.92
CA GLU A 342 72.17 25.89 28.34
C GLU A 342 72.79 27.03 27.52
N GLU A 343 71.99 27.72 26.71
CA GLU A 343 72.44 28.87 25.94
C GLU A 343 72.92 30.01 26.84
N GLU A 344 72.19 30.33 27.92
CA GLU A 344 72.64 31.31 28.92
C GLU A 344 73.94 30.90 29.61
N LYS A 345 74.14 29.60 29.90
CA LYS A 345 75.41 29.10 30.47
C LYS A 345 76.55 29.26 29.47
N ILE A 346 76.34 28.89 28.21
CA ILE A 346 77.33 29.08 27.15
C ILE A 346 77.64 30.56 26.97
N GLN A 347 76.62 31.42 27.03
CA GLN A 347 76.81 32.87 26.90
C GLN A 347 77.64 33.43 28.06
N ARG A 348 77.38 33.02 29.31
CA ARG A 348 78.23 33.39 30.45
C ARG A 348 79.67 32.93 30.26
N ILE A 349 79.88 31.70 29.79
CA ILE A 349 81.23 31.19 29.50
C ILE A 349 81.90 32.05 28.42
N LYS A 350 81.18 32.43 27.36
CA LYS A 350 81.70 33.32 26.31
C LYS A 350 82.06 34.70 26.87
N ASP A 351 81.21 35.28 27.72
CA ASP A 351 81.44 36.58 28.34
C ASP A 351 82.64 36.54 29.30
N ASP A 352 82.77 35.48 30.11
CA ASP A 352 83.93 35.24 30.97
C ASP A 352 85.22 35.07 30.14
N MET A 353 85.15 34.34 29.02
CA MET A 353 86.28 34.16 28.11
C MET A 353 86.67 35.48 27.44
N LEU A 354 85.70 36.34 27.11
CA LEU A 354 85.93 37.68 26.57
C LEU A 354 86.61 38.59 27.59
N ILE A 355 86.21 38.54 28.86
CA ILE A 355 86.86 39.27 29.95
C ILE A 355 88.30 38.78 30.14
N LEU A 356 88.53 37.47 30.10
CA LEU A 356 89.88 36.89 30.20
C LEU A 356 90.77 37.31 29.02
N PHE A 357 90.21 37.39 27.81
CA PHE A 357 90.91 37.83 26.61
C PHE A 357 91.27 39.33 26.67
N CYS A 358 90.34 40.19 27.12
CA CYS A 358 90.61 41.61 27.37
C CYS A 358 91.67 41.83 28.48
N ASN A 359 91.76 40.93 29.46
CA ASN A 359 92.82 40.98 30.48
C ASN A 359 94.19 40.51 29.96
N PHE A 360 94.24 39.77 28.84
CA PHE A 360 95.49 39.33 28.20
C PHE A 360 96.09 40.41 27.28
N GLU A 361 95.27 41.30 26.71
CA GLU A 361 95.69 42.38 25.79
C GLU A 361 96.13 43.69 26.47
N CYS A 362 96.48 43.67 27.76
CA CYS A 362 97.00 44.86 28.44
C CYS A 362 98.45 44.71 28.96
N PRO A 363 99.49 44.70 28.10
CA PRO A 363 100.79 45.19 28.47
C PRO A 363 100.84 46.71 28.28
N ARG A 364 101.07 47.44 29.37
CA ARG A 364 101.61 48.81 29.33
C ARG A 364 102.95 48.79 28.59
N ASN A 365 102.99 49.18 27.31
CA ASN A 365 103.98 50.14 26.78
C ASN A 365 103.83 50.44 25.29
N ASN A 366 104.15 51.69 24.95
CA ASN A 366 104.14 52.33 23.63
C ASN A 366 104.75 51.48 22.50
N GLY A 367 103.95 51.17 21.49
CA GLY A 367 104.43 50.69 20.19
C GLY A 367 103.26 50.49 19.20
N ARG A 368 103.31 51.16 18.05
CA ARG A 368 102.27 51.16 17.01
C ARG A 368 101.93 49.74 16.53
N ALA A 369 100.67 49.33 16.66
CA ALA A 369 100.14 48.15 15.97
C ALA A 369 100.02 48.43 14.46
N THR A 370 100.57 47.54 13.62
CA THR A 370 100.41 47.63 12.17
C THR A 370 99.10 46.96 11.74
N HIS A 371 98.42 47.58 10.79
CA HIS A 371 97.04 47.31 10.31
C HIS A 371 96.79 45.87 9.79
N MET A 372 97.81 45.02 9.69
CA MET A 372 97.70 43.64 9.19
C MET A 372 97.26 42.63 10.26
N ASP A 373 97.63 42.80 11.53
CA ASP A 373 97.36 41.79 12.57
C ASP A 373 95.90 41.81 13.08
N LEU A 374 95.23 42.96 13.00
CA LEU A 374 93.82 43.12 13.36
C LEU A 374 92.85 42.48 12.35
N ILE A 375 93.27 42.25 11.11
CA ILE A 375 92.42 41.64 10.08
C ILE A 375 92.40 40.11 10.22
N SER A 376 93.54 39.48 10.56
CA SER A 376 93.60 38.03 10.77
C SER A 376 92.78 37.56 11.97
N VAL A 377 92.87 38.27 13.11
CA VAL A 377 92.07 37.93 14.31
C VAL A 377 90.58 38.15 14.08
N ARG A 378 90.19 39.17 13.29
CA ARG A 378 88.78 39.43 12.97
C ARG A 378 88.20 38.44 11.96
N ILE A 379 89.03 37.87 11.09
CA ILE A 379 88.62 36.79 10.16
C ILE A 379 88.50 35.46 10.92
N GLU A 380 89.41 35.14 11.85
CA GLU A 380 89.29 33.95 12.71
C GLU A 380 88.09 34.02 13.67
N LEU A 381 87.79 35.19 14.24
CA LEU A 381 86.59 35.35 15.08
C LEU A 381 85.29 35.24 14.25
N LYS A 382 85.28 35.69 12.99
CA LYS A 382 84.15 35.49 12.06
C LYS A 382 84.02 34.04 11.58
N MET A 383 85.11 33.28 11.52
CA MET A 383 85.10 31.85 11.20
C MET A 383 84.70 30.98 12.41
N MET A 384 85.09 31.34 13.64
CA MET A 384 84.62 30.70 14.88
C MET A 384 83.18 31.08 15.25
N MET A 385 82.73 32.29 14.88
CA MET A 385 81.32 32.70 14.94
C MET A 385 80.53 32.37 13.67
N GLY A 386 81.04 31.44 12.85
CA GLY A 386 80.39 30.95 11.64
C GLY A 386 79.00 30.38 11.93
N LYS A 387 77.99 31.17 11.56
CA LYS A 387 76.60 30.83 11.21
C LYS A 387 76.14 29.44 11.64
N VAL A 388 75.27 29.40 12.65
CA VAL A 388 74.27 28.34 12.75
C VAL A 388 73.35 28.51 11.54
N ASP A 389 73.60 27.73 10.49
CA ASP A 389 72.61 27.52 9.45
C ASP A 389 71.35 26.95 10.13
N PRO A 390 70.16 27.48 9.83
CA PRO A 390 68.93 26.93 10.39
C PRO A 390 68.82 25.48 9.91
N VAL A 391 68.62 24.57 10.86
CA VAL A 391 68.30 23.17 10.57
C VAL A 391 67.23 23.14 9.50
N SER A 392 67.59 22.55 8.36
CA SER A 392 66.71 22.21 7.26
C SER A 392 65.64 21.24 7.77
N GLY A 393 64.55 21.77 8.33
CA GLY A 393 63.28 21.08 8.36
C GLY A 393 62.80 20.97 6.92
N LYS A 394 62.84 19.76 6.36
CA LYS A 394 62.18 19.45 5.09
C LYS A 394 60.73 19.92 5.18
N GLU A 395 60.39 21.00 4.48
CA GLU A 395 59.02 21.18 4.03
C GLU A 395 58.68 20.02 3.07
N ARG A 396 57.71 19.19 3.43
CA ARG A 396 56.65 18.91 2.47
C ARG A 396 55.53 19.92 2.72
N LYS A 397 55.46 20.84 1.78
CA LYS A 397 54.35 21.74 1.44
C LYS A 397 52.97 21.26 1.92
N VAL A 398 52.29 22.13 2.65
CA VAL A 398 50.86 22.42 2.42
C VAL A 398 50.77 23.92 2.15
N PRO A 399 50.18 24.37 1.03
CA PRO A 399 50.14 25.77 0.65
C PRO A 399 49.07 26.57 1.41
N ALA A 400 49.30 27.88 1.41
CA ALA A 400 48.54 28.95 2.05
C ALA A 400 47.39 29.52 1.22
N SER A 401 46.47 30.21 1.93
CA SER A 401 45.54 31.33 1.58
C SER A 401 44.14 31.05 2.20
N VAL A 402 43.50 31.81 3.11
CA VAL A 402 43.37 33.26 3.41
C VAL A 402 42.71 34.00 2.23
N VAL A 403 41.45 34.47 2.28
CA VAL A 403 40.97 35.69 2.97
C VAL A 403 39.41 35.74 3.10
N ARG A 404 38.96 36.11 4.31
CA ARG A 404 37.76 36.90 4.75
C ARG A 404 36.52 37.10 3.84
N ARG A 405 35.33 36.95 4.45
CA ARG A 405 34.39 38.08 4.74
C ARG A 405 33.38 37.78 5.86
N ARG A 406 32.87 38.87 6.45
CA ARG A 406 32.00 39.02 7.63
C ARG A 406 30.54 38.54 7.42
N ARG A 407 29.88 38.21 8.55
CA ARG A 407 28.44 38.36 8.94
C ARG A 407 27.37 38.54 7.84
N ALA A 408 26.31 37.71 7.89
CA ALA A 408 24.89 38.11 7.95
C ALA A 408 24.02 36.88 8.37
N LEU A 409 22.77 37.15 8.75
CA LEU A 409 21.79 36.31 9.45
C LEU A 409 20.94 35.40 8.53
N SER A 410 20.12 34.54 9.17
CA SER A 410 18.94 33.76 8.68
C SER A 410 19.22 32.60 7.72
N SER A 411 18.46 31.51 7.64
CA SER A 411 17.47 30.78 8.45
C SER A 411 17.21 29.47 7.68
N SER A 412 16.55 28.50 8.33
CA SER A 412 15.72 27.43 7.75
C SER A 412 16.35 26.33 6.86
N ASP A 413 16.33 25.12 7.42
CA ASP A 413 15.63 23.92 6.94
C ASP A 413 16.11 23.08 5.73
N GLU A 414 15.89 21.76 5.92
CA GLU A 414 15.72 20.64 4.96
C GLU A 414 16.98 20.04 4.29
N GLU A 415 17.38 18.82 4.65
CA GLU A 415 16.93 17.49 4.16
C GLU A 415 17.53 17.11 2.78
N GLY A 416 17.97 15.85 2.63
CA GLY A 416 18.08 15.20 1.31
C GLY A 416 19.46 14.70 0.87
N GLU A 417 19.77 13.48 1.31
CA GLU A 417 20.52 12.35 0.73
C GLU A 417 21.48 12.47 -0.49
N LEU A 418 22.51 11.62 -0.37
CA LEU A 418 23.60 11.33 -1.28
C LEU A 418 23.24 10.30 -2.36
N MET A 419 24.02 10.43 -3.43
CA MET A 419 24.06 9.72 -4.70
C MET A 419 24.57 8.26 -4.63
N GLU A 420 24.07 7.51 -5.61
CA GLU A 420 24.78 6.56 -6.50
C GLU A 420 25.46 5.28 -5.97
N GLY A 421 25.17 4.18 -6.67
CA GLY A 421 26.25 3.43 -7.33
C GLY A 421 26.20 1.89 -7.23
N GLN A 422 25.73 1.25 -8.32
CA GLN A 422 26.30 0.08 -9.06
C GLN A 422 26.70 -1.20 -8.27
N ALA A 423 26.63 -2.44 -8.74
CA ALA A 423 26.76 -3.00 -10.10
C ALA A 423 26.38 -4.50 -10.13
N ASN A 424 26.20 -5.01 -11.36
CA ASN A 424 26.56 -6.35 -11.86
C ASN A 424 25.78 -7.61 -11.42
N SER A 425 25.08 -8.25 -12.36
CA SER A 425 25.59 -9.38 -13.18
C SER A 425 24.45 -10.13 -13.88
N SER A 426 24.63 -10.42 -15.17
CA SER A 426 23.90 -11.45 -15.94
C SER A 426 24.79 -12.71 -16.04
N PRO A 427 24.46 -13.80 -16.77
CA PRO A 427 23.18 -14.31 -17.33
C PRO A 427 22.97 -15.81 -17.01
N GLN A 428 21.83 -16.42 -17.39
CA GLN A 428 21.80 -17.71 -18.13
C GLN A 428 20.37 -18.17 -18.49
N ARG A 429 20.27 -18.77 -19.69
CA ARG A 429 19.10 -19.31 -20.40
C ARG A 429 18.86 -20.80 -20.06
N GLU A 430 17.75 -21.30 -20.62
CA GLU A 430 17.38 -22.71 -20.94
C GLU A 430 16.69 -23.47 -19.79
N ASN A 431 15.65 -24.28 -19.98
CA ASN A 431 14.90 -24.72 -21.16
C ASN A 431 13.53 -25.26 -20.69
N SER A 432 12.49 -25.09 -21.52
CA SER A 432 11.21 -25.80 -21.41
C SER A 432 11.34 -27.27 -21.86
N PRO A 433 10.33 -28.10 -21.61
CA PRO A 433 9.79 -28.84 -22.74
C PRO A 433 8.26 -28.75 -22.86
N VAL A 434 7.85 -28.54 -24.10
CA VAL A 434 6.52 -28.70 -24.67
C VAL A 434 6.21 -30.20 -24.82
N ARG A 435 4.96 -30.61 -24.55
CA ARG A 435 4.33 -31.74 -25.25
C ARG A 435 2.87 -31.41 -25.59
N GLN A 436 2.58 -31.59 -26.88
CA GLN A 436 1.34 -31.52 -27.63
C GLN A 436 0.36 -32.62 -27.19
N GLU A 437 -0.91 -32.25 -26.95
CA GLU A 437 -2.08 -32.44 -27.84
C GLU A 437 -2.36 -33.89 -28.23
N GLU A 438 -3.50 -34.40 -27.77
CA GLU A 438 -4.38 -35.23 -28.59
C GLU A 438 -5.83 -34.95 -28.20
N SER A 439 -6.56 -34.46 -29.19
CA SER A 439 -7.99 -34.20 -29.23
C SER A 439 -8.78 -35.49 -29.41
N ASN A 440 -9.89 -35.65 -28.68
CA ASN A 440 -11.04 -36.37 -29.19
C ASN A 440 -12.31 -35.62 -28.76
N VAL A 441 -13.02 -35.14 -29.77
CA VAL A 441 -14.32 -34.50 -29.72
C VAL A 441 -15.34 -35.60 -30.01
N GLU A 442 -16.23 -35.87 -29.06
CA GLU A 442 -17.51 -36.52 -29.33
C GLU A 442 -18.60 -35.50 -29.00
N GLU A 443 -19.29 -35.05 -30.06
CA GLU A 443 -20.54 -34.31 -30.00
C GLU A 443 -21.63 -35.27 -29.52
N GLU A 444 -22.26 -34.96 -28.39
CA GLU A 444 -23.59 -35.47 -28.07
C GLU A 444 -24.54 -34.27 -27.88
N ASP A 445 -25.35 -34.04 -28.91
CA ASP A 445 -26.58 -33.27 -28.84
C ASP A 445 -27.51 -33.87 -27.77
N ALA A 446 -27.87 -33.09 -26.76
CA ALA A 446 -28.94 -33.42 -25.83
C ALA A 446 -29.97 -32.29 -25.81
N ASN A 447 -30.98 -32.43 -26.67
CA ASN A 447 -32.30 -31.87 -26.44
C ASN A 447 -32.83 -32.38 -25.09
N LEU A 448 -33.02 -31.49 -24.14
CA LEU A 448 -33.85 -31.72 -22.96
C LEU A 448 -34.79 -30.53 -22.81
N GLU A 449 -35.88 -30.60 -23.57
CA GLU A 449 -37.15 -30.00 -23.19
C GLU A 449 -37.66 -30.68 -21.90
N ASP A 450 -38.35 -29.86 -21.11
CA ASP A 450 -39.37 -30.20 -20.12
C ASP A 450 -39.04 -31.19 -19.01
N ASP A 451 -38.89 -30.67 -17.79
CA ASP A 451 -39.74 -31.09 -16.68
C ASP A 451 -39.77 -30.01 -15.60
N GLU A 452 -40.92 -29.33 -15.57
CA GLU A 452 -41.37 -28.42 -14.52
C GLU A 452 -41.57 -29.14 -13.18
N GLU A 453 -41.47 -28.34 -12.12
CA GLU A 453 -42.28 -28.40 -10.90
C GLU A 453 -42.79 -29.77 -10.39
N ALA A 454 -42.22 -30.20 -9.25
CA ALA A 454 -42.99 -30.77 -8.15
C ALA A 454 -42.19 -30.76 -6.82
N ASN A 455 -42.19 -29.60 -6.14
CA ASN A 455 -42.32 -29.39 -4.68
C ASN A 455 -41.61 -28.13 -4.18
#